data_AF-A0A9W8B761-F1
#
_entry.id   AF-A0A9W8B761-F1
#
_cell.length_a   1.000
_cell.length_b   1.000
_cell.length_c   1.000
_cell.angle_alpha   90.00
_cell.angle_beta   90.00
_cell.angle_gamma   90.00
#
_symmetry.space_group_name_H-M   'P 1'
#
loop_
_entity.id
_entity.type
_entity.pdbx_description
1 polymer ?
#
loop_
_entity_poly.entity_id
_entity_poly.type
_entity_poly.pdbx_seq_one_letter_code
_entity_poly.pdbx_strand_id
1 'polypeptide(L)'
;MFFSYDYDLTRSFQGKEDQAFAPGDALLALVADEDYWFNHNLQRLLLASDAEEWAMPLIQGSVQVAICNIPGGASFQVCVLSRRNRRRVGVRYERRGANGQGHVANFVETEQILTVEASGQPKHYASFLQTRGSIPFFWKQPPTGLHPTPVVVKSDEENAAVCAAHLQREIKRCGRQVLISLVEHKGREAVLGATYASLVGQCVADELVDACMVRYIPWDFHHETRGMHYERLGLLLDQLEREVSDMGYYWCADKQVLTKQRGVFRVNCMDCLDRTNVVQSTIARFVLNTQLVRLGAHIAPEKGLAAYQGLEATLNGLWANNGDYISRQYAGTSAMKGDFTRTGKRNFGGLVSDASYSLARLWISTFRDYFSQSVLDFAMGHQSVSDVFRTIVELRSREPDYALQLAQTREAAVEASVAIVVHDGECVQLACVVHTPMTSDTLKLYGTIDSVIILTDAAVYMCRYDYQLEKVHEFQRIGLAGISRVQHGMYITDILAPHSLDATLNHGVVLYYDPVAAKLNASTSQGPQPGNAADAESLQAGSVP
;
A
#
# COMPACT_ATOMS: atom_id res chain seq x y z
N MET A 1 12.24 -8.61 9.11
CA MET A 1 13.05 -9.18 8.02
C MET A 1 13.59 -10.49 8.53
N PHE A 2 13.86 -11.45 7.65
CA PHE A 2 14.33 -12.78 8.02
C PHE A 2 15.47 -13.20 7.09
N PHE A 3 16.40 -13.99 7.60
CA PHE A 3 17.48 -14.64 6.86
C PHE A 3 17.84 -15.96 7.54
N SER A 4 18.62 -16.78 6.84
CA SER A 4 19.31 -17.93 7.41
C SER A 4 20.69 -17.98 6.75
N TYR A 5 21.69 -18.45 7.49
CA TYR A 5 23.07 -18.56 6.99
C TYR A 5 23.25 -19.71 6.00
N ASP A 6 22.43 -20.75 6.14
CA ASP A 6 22.56 -22.06 5.53
C ASP A 6 21.36 -22.45 4.65
N TYR A 7 20.28 -21.66 4.69
CA TYR A 7 19.06 -21.91 3.94
C TYR A 7 18.57 -20.66 3.24
N ASP A 8 18.47 -20.77 1.91
CA ASP A 8 17.96 -19.69 1.07
C ASP A 8 16.45 -19.48 1.27
N LEU A 9 16.05 -18.38 1.91
CA LEU A 9 14.64 -18.06 2.11
C LEU A 9 13.97 -17.42 0.87
N THR A 10 14.75 -16.99 -0.12
CA THR A 10 14.27 -16.23 -1.28
C THR A 10 13.61 -17.12 -2.35
N ARG A 11 14.04 -18.37 -2.49
CA ARG A 11 13.46 -19.36 -3.41
C ARG A 11 12.53 -20.34 -2.71
N SER A 12 11.53 -20.84 -3.46
CA SER A 12 10.68 -21.93 -2.99
C SER A 12 11.47 -23.22 -2.85
N PHE A 13 10.95 -24.15 -2.05
CA PHE A 13 11.55 -25.48 -1.87
C PHE A 13 11.71 -26.19 -3.21
N GLN A 14 10.67 -26.17 -4.06
CA GLN A 14 10.73 -26.71 -5.42
C GLN A 14 11.71 -25.93 -6.31
N GLY A 15 11.73 -24.60 -6.23
CA GLY A 15 12.59 -23.76 -7.08
C GLY A 15 14.09 -23.94 -6.83
N LYS A 16 14.48 -24.45 -5.65
CA LYS A 16 15.86 -24.81 -5.34
C LYS A 16 16.33 -26.07 -6.06
N GLU A 17 15.44 -27.03 -6.27
CA GLU A 17 15.74 -28.32 -6.90
C GLU A 17 15.84 -28.19 -8.43
N ASP A 18 15.15 -27.21 -9.01
CA ASP A 18 15.21 -26.94 -10.45
C ASP A 18 16.54 -26.28 -10.88
N GLN A 19 17.39 -25.84 -9.93
CA GLN A 19 18.72 -25.29 -10.19
C GLN A 19 19.80 -26.24 -9.68
N ALA A 20 20.70 -26.66 -10.58
CA ALA A 20 21.77 -27.64 -10.34
C ALA A 20 22.94 -27.09 -9.51
N PHE A 21 22.66 -26.52 -8.33
CA PHE A 21 23.70 -26.20 -7.36
C PHE A 21 23.77 -27.32 -6.32
N ALA A 22 24.97 -27.89 -6.14
CA ALA A 22 25.20 -28.88 -5.11
C ALA A 22 24.83 -28.27 -3.73
N PRO A 23 24.07 -28.97 -2.87
CA PRO A 23 23.77 -28.49 -1.53
C PRO A 23 25.08 -28.33 -0.73
N GLY A 24 25.42 -27.11 -0.34
CA GLY A 24 26.51 -26.83 0.60
C GLY A 24 27.66 -25.94 0.11
N ASP A 25 27.83 -25.76 -1.21
CA ASP A 25 29.04 -25.09 -1.75
C ASP A 25 28.78 -23.72 -2.41
N ALA A 26 27.53 -23.38 -2.72
CA ALA A 26 27.20 -22.10 -3.36
C ALA A 26 26.87 -21.02 -2.32
N LEU A 27 27.55 -19.88 -2.41
CA LEU A 27 27.20 -18.68 -1.63
C LEU A 27 25.75 -18.29 -1.90
N LEU A 28 24.99 -17.98 -0.84
CA LEU A 28 23.57 -17.61 -0.95
C LEU A 28 23.34 -16.45 -1.92
N ALA A 29 24.26 -15.49 -1.96
CA ALA A 29 24.26 -14.37 -2.90
C ALA A 29 24.25 -14.78 -4.38
N LEU A 30 24.81 -15.93 -4.74
CA LEU A 30 24.91 -16.39 -6.14
C LEU A 30 23.64 -17.10 -6.61
N VAL A 31 22.82 -17.57 -5.67
CA VAL A 31 21.66 -18.43 -5.96
C VAL A 31 20.33 -17.80 -5.53
N ALA A 32 20.36 -16.74 -4.74
CA ALA A 32 19.17 -16.06 -4.26
C ALA A 32 18.31 -15.52 -5.40
N ASP A 33 17.01 -15.60 -5.22
CA ASP A 33 16.03 -14.96 -6.09
C ASP A 33 16.05 -13.45 -5.84
N GLU A 34 16.54 -12.71 -6.83
CA GLU A 34 16.62 -11.26 -6.81
C GLU A 34 15.26 -10.59 -6.56
N ASP A 35 14.14 -11.22 -6.94
CA ASP A 35 12.81 -10.68 -6.71
C ASP A 35 12.43 -10.66 -5.22
N TYR A 36 13.05 -11.51 -4.40
CA TYR A 36 12.78 -11.63 -2.96
C TYR A 36 13.98 -11.24 -2.08
N TRP A 37 15.10 -10.84 -2.68
CA TRP A 37 16.27 -10.31 -1.99
C TRP A 37 16.07 -8.82 -1.66
N PHE A 38 15.48 -8.55 -0.51
CA PHE A 38 15.06 -7.20 -0.08
C PHE A 38 16.20 -6.18 -0.05
N ASN A 39 17.35 -6.56 0.51
CA ASN A 39 18.53 -5.69 0.67
C ASN A 39 19.53 -5.76 -0.50
N HIS A 40 19.13 -6.31 -1.65
CA HIS A 40 20.02 -6.46 -2.81
C HIS A 40 20.70 -5.14 -3.22
N ASN A 41 19.92 -4.06 -3.38
CA ASN A 41 20.47 -2.75 -3.75
C ASN A 41 21.38 -2.16 -2.66
N LEU A 42 21.11 -2.45 -1.37
CA LEU A 42 21.96 -2.01 -0.27
C LEU A 42 23.32 -2.74 -0.26
N GLN A 43 23.38 -3.93 -0.85
CA GLN A 43 24.59 -4.74 -0.97
C GLN A 43 25.29 -4.59 -2.33
N ARG A 44 24.83 -3.67 -3.20
CA ARG A 44 25.37 -3.50 -4.56
C ARG A 44 26.88 -3.29 -4.63
N LEU A 45 27.48 -2.65 -3.61
CA LEU A 45 28.93 -2.43 -3.57
C LEU A 45 29.70 -3.72 -3.24
N LEU A 46 29.14 -4.58 -2.39
CA LEU A 46 29.71 -5.89 -2.09
C LEU A 46 29.66 -6.78 -3.34
N LEU A 47 28.51 -6.79 -4.02
CA LEU A 47 28.30 -7.55 -5.25
C LEU A 47 29.17 -7.05 -6.41
N ALA A 48 29.42 -5.74 -6.49
CA ALA A 48 30.29 -5.16 -7.51
C ALA A 48 31.79 -5.34 -7.21
N SER A 49 32.16 -5.79 -6.01
CA SER A 49 33.54 -5.97 -5.57
C SER A 49 33.91 -7.44 -5.39
N ASP A 50 33.13 -8.37 -5.98
CA ASP A 50 33.31 -9.82 -5.84
C ASP A 50 33.42 -10.28 -4.37
N ALA A 51 32.62 -9.65 -3.50
CA ALA A 51 32.57 -9.90 -2.05
C ALA A 51 31.25 -10.58 -1.64
N GLU A 52 30.79 -11.56 -2.44
CA GLU A 52 29.51 -12.26 -2.26
C GLU A 52 29.41 -13.01 -0.92
N GLU A 53 30.54 -13.39 -0.33
CA GLU A 53 30.60 -14.00 1.01
C GLU A 53 30.03 -13.09 2.12
N TRP A 54 30.06 -11.77 1.92
CA TRP A 54 29.50 -10.77 2.85
C TRP A 54 28.06 -10.38 2.48
N ALA A 55 27.57 -10.81 1.31
CA ALA A 55 26.27 -10.45 0.79
C ALA A 55 25.19 -11.44 1.27
N MET A 56 24.65 -11.22 2.46
CA MET A 56 23.56 -12.04 3.02
C MET A 56 22.18 -11.62 2.48
N PRO A 57 21.44 -12.51 1.79
CA PRO A 57 20.08 -12.21 1.32
C PRO A 57 19.07 -12.15 2.47
N LEU A 58 18.41 -11.00 2.62
CA LEU A 58 17.29 -10.82 3.55
C LEU A 58 15.97 -10.89 2.78
N ILE A 59 14.98 -11.60 3.35
CA ILE A 59 13.59 -11.49 2.90
C ILE A 59 12.82 -10.48 3.76
N GLN A 60 11.91 -9.74 3.11
CA GLN A 60 10.82 -9.05 3.79
C GLN A 60 9.58 -9.96 3.77
N GLY A 61 9.06 -10.33 4.93
CA GLY A 61 7.97 -11.30 5.01
C GLY A 61 7.75 -11.88 6.40
N SER A 62 7.46 -13.18 6.50
CA SER A 62 7.26 -13.91 7.76
C SER A 62 7.83 -15.32 7.69
N VAL A 63 8.41 -15.80 8.79
CA VAL A 63 8.79 -17.20 8.97
C VAL A 63 8.15 -17.67 10.28
N GLN A 64 7.22 -18.62 10.20
CA GLN A 64 6.55 -19.18 11.37
C GLN A 64 6.72 -20.70 11.36
N VAL A 65 7.27 -21.28 12.43
CA VAL A 65 7.51 -22.71 12.54
C VAL A 65 6.84 -23.25 13.79
N ALA A 66 6.15 -24.38 13.68
CA ALA A 66 5.66 -25.12 14.82
C ALA A 66 5.92 -26.62 14.67
N ILE A 67 6.19 -27.27 15.80
CA ILE A 67 6.21 -28.72 15.92
C ILE A 67 4.81 -29.14 16.38
N CYS A 68 4.20 -30.02 15.61
CA CYS A 68 2.86 -30.53 15.81
C CYS A 68 2.95 -32.01 16.22
N ASN A 69 2.24 -32.37 17.28
CA ASN A 69 2.20 -33.74 17.78
C ASN A 69 0.78 -34.28 17.62
N ILE A 70 0.62 -35.39 16.92
CA ILE A 70 -0.65 -36.12 16.88
C ILE A 70 -0.64 -37.13 18.05
N PRO A 71 -1.60 -37.07 18.99
CA PRO A 71 -1.70 -38.07 20.04
C PRO A 71 -1.83 -39.49 19.47
N GLY A 72 -0.90 -40.36 19.84
CA GLY A 72 -0.83 -41.74 19.32
C GLY A 72 -0.26 -41.88 17.91
N GLY A 73 0.21 -40.77 17.30
CA GLY A 73 0.73 -40.73 15.93
C GLY A 73 2.11 -40.10 15.81
N ALA A 74 2.48 -39.74 14.58
CA ALA A 74 3.77 -39.13 14.28
C ALA A 74 3.79 -37.63 14.65
N SER A 75 4.95 -37.16 15.10
CA SER A 75 5.25 -35.73 15.18
C SER A 75 5.67 -35.20 13.81
N PHE A 76 5.27 -33.98 13.49
CA PHE A 76 5.64 -33.32 12.25
C PHE A 76 5.89 -31.83 12.50
N GLN A 77 6.65 -31.19 11.60
CA GLN A 77 6.89 -29.76 11.64
C GLN A 77 6.16 -29.08 10.51
N VAL A 78 5.47 -27.98 10.82
CA VAL A 78 4.88 -27.08 9.81
C VAL A 78 5.59 -25.74 9.87
N CYS A 79 6.05 -25.29 8.71
CA CYS A 79 6.57 -23.95 8.50
C CYS A 79 5.64 -23.19 7.53
N VAL A 80 5.25 -21.98 7.89
CA VAL A 80 4.60 -21.01 7.00
C VAL A 80 5.59 -19.89 6.73
N LEU A 81 6.11 -19.86 5.50
CA LEU A 81 7.07 -18.90 5.01
C LEU A 81 6.37 -17.96 4.02
N SER A 82 6.30 -16.67 4.32
CA SER A 82 5.87 -15.66 3.36
C SER A 82 7.04 -14.77 2.98
N ARG A 83 7.23 -14.52 1.69
CA ARG A 83 8.24 -13.61 1.13
C ARG A 83 7.58 -12.62 0.19
N ARG A 84 7.86 -11.33 0.38
CA ARG A 84 7.30 -10.21 -0.40
C ARG A 84 8.26 -9.83 -1.51
N ASN A 85 7.72 -9.74 -2.73
CA ASN A 85 8.48 -9.37 -3.92
C ASN A 85 8.86 -7.88 -3.85
N ARG A 86 10.11 -7.58 -4.18
CA ARG A 86 10.74 -6.28 -4.04
C ARG A 86 10.42 -5.31 -5.19
N ARG A 87 9.98 -5.81 -6.35
CA ARG A 87 9.82 -5.05 -7.61
C ARG A 87 8.75 -3.95 -7.54
N ARG A 88 7.73 -4.10 -6.69
CA ARG A 88 6.69 -3.07 -6.49
C ARG A 88 6.18 -3.05 -5.05
N VAL A 89 7.08 -2.83 -4.11
CA VAL A 89 6.75 -2.64 -2.71
C VAL A 89 6.20 -1.24 -2.47
N GLY A 90 5.12 -1.14 -1.72
CA GLY A 90 4.70 0.14 -1.16
C GLY A 90 3.61 0.03 -0.12
N VAL A 91 3.30 1.17 0.48
CA VAL A 91 2.30 1.31 1.54
C VAL A 91 0.87 1.30 0.98
N ARG A 92 -0.11 1.00 1.84
CA ARG A 92 -1.47 0.58 1.45
C ARG A 92 -2.21 1.50 0.48
N TYR A 93 -2.09 2.82 0.64
CA TYR A 93 -2.81 3.76 -0.22
C TYR A 93 -1.95 4.35 -1.33
N GLU A 94 -0.63 4.35 -1.19
CA GLU A 94 0.31 4.88 -2.20
C GLU A 94 0.51 3.93 -3.38
N ARG A 95 0.61 2.61 -3.13
CA ARG A 95 0.91 1.64 -4.19
C ARG A 95 -0.15 0.57 -4.35
N ARG A 96 -0.92 0.72 -5.43
CA ARG A 96 -1.92 -0.23 -5.91
C ARG A 96 -1.70 -0.53 -7.39
N GLY A 97 -2.31 -1.62 -7.86
CA GLY A 97 -2.23 -2.07 -9.24
C GLY A 97 -0.84 -2.53 -9.68
N ALA A 98 -0.68 -2.64 -11.00
CA ALA A 98 0.57 -2.99 -11.67
C ALA A 98 1.37 -1.75 -12.12
N ASN A 99 2.67 -1.92 -12.36
CA ASN A 99 3.47 -0.98 -13.15
C ASN A 99 3.47 -1.38 -14.64
N GLY A 100 4.10 -0.57 -15.50
CA GLY A 100 4.20 -0.85 -16.93
C GLY A 100 4.94 -2.14 -17.31
N GLN A 101 5.64 -2.78 -16.38
CA GLN A 101 6.30 -4.06 -16.59
C GLN A 101 5.45 -5.26 -16.10
N GLY A 102 4.24 -5.03 -15.57
CA GLY A 102 3.41 -6.11 -15.02
C GLY A 102 3.84 -6.58 -13.63
N HIS A 103 4.68 -5.84 -12.92
CA HIS A 103 4.91 -6.09 -11.49
C HIS A 103 3.76 -5.51 -10.70
N VAL A 104 3.09 -6.34 -9.90
CA VAL A 104 1.94 -5.91 -9.08
C VAL A 104 2.37 -5.46 -7.70
N ALA A 105 1.66 -4.47 -7.17
CA ALA A 105 1.95 -3.96 -5.84
C ALA A 105 1.80 -5.06 -4.78
N ASN A 106 2.78 -5.14 -3.89
CA ASN A 106 2.73 -5.98 -2.68
C ASN A 106 2.47 -7.46 -2.96
N PHE A 107 3.12 -7.96 -4.01
CA PHE A 107 3.11 -9.37 -4.35
C PHE A 107 3.84 -10.19 -3.27
N VAL A 108 3.24 -11.29 -2.84
CA VAL A 108 3.75 -12.17 -1.78
C VAL A 108 3.57 -13.62 -2.22
N GLU A 109 4.65 -14.39 -2.10
CA GLU A 109 4.60 -15.85 -2.10
C GLU A 109 4.46 -16.32 -0.65
N THR A 110 3.50 -17.21 -0.41
CA THR A 110 3.30 -17.88 0.88
C THR A 110 3.42 -19.38 0.66
N GLU A 111 4.42 -19.97 1.29
CA GLU A 111 4.81 -21.36 1.18
C GLU A 111 4.58 -22.07 2.50
N GLN A 112 3.81 -23.16 2.47
CA GLN A 112 3.65 -24.05 3.60
C GLN A 112 4.54 -25.29 3.40
N ILE A 113 5.47 -25.49 4.31
CA ILE A 113 6.41 -26.62 4.30
C ILE A 113 6.06 -27.56 5.44
N LEU A 114 5.86 -28.83 5.12
CA LEU A 114 5.64 -29.93 6.05
C LEU A 114 6.89 -30.81 6.07
N THR A 115 7.40 -31.08 7.26
CA THR A 115 8.48 -32.06 7.47
C THR A 115 7.97 -33.18 8.38
N VAL A 116 8.08 -34.43 7.93
CA VAL A 116 7.75 -35.62 8.71
C VAL A 116 8.99 -36.49 8.83
N GLU A 117 9.35 -36.82 10.06
CA GLU A 117 10.49 -37.68 10.37
C GLU A 117 10.03 -38.74 11.36
N ALA A 118 9.95 -39.99 10.90
CA ALA A 118 9.56 -41.13 11.73
C ALA A 118 10.77 -42.07 11.88
N SER A 119 10.89 -42.68 13.06
CA SER A 119 12.02 -43.57 13.37
C SER A 119 12.11 -44.73 12.37
N GLY A 120 13.26 -44.88 11.70
CA GLY A 120 13.51 -45.92 10.71
C GLY A 120 12.84 -45.71 9.34
N GLN A 121 12.29 -44.52 9.08
CA GLN A 121 11.70 -44.14 7.79
C GLN A 121 12.47 -42.96 7.17
N PRO A 122 12.44 -42.83 5.82
CA PRO A 122 13.05 -41.69 5.13
C PRO A 122 12.44 -40.36 5.60
N LYS A 123 13.22 -39.29 5.54
CA LYS A 123 12.74 -37.96 5.90
C LYS A 123 11.92 -37.39 4.75
N HIS A 124 10.69 -36.99 5.04
CA HIS A 124 9.78 -36.45 4.05
C HIS A 124 9.66 -34.93 4.16
N TYR A 125 9.75 -34.26 3.01
CA TYR A 125 9.48 -32.83 2.86
C TYR A 125 8.35 -32.64 1.86
N ALA A 126 7.30 -31.93 2.25
CA ALA A 126 6.28 -31.47 1.32
C ALA A 126 6.18 -29.94 1.35
N SER A 127 6.00 -29.31 0.20
CA SER A 127 5.84 -27.86 0.08
C SER A 127 4.62 -27.52 -0.77
N PHE A 128 3.84 -26.55 -0.31
CA PHE A 128 2.69 -26.01 -1.02
C PHE A 128 2.78 -24.49 -1.11
N LEU A 129 2.91 -23.98 -2.33
CA LEU A 129 3.08 -22.56 -2.64
C LEU A 129 1.74 -21.93 -3.06
N GLN A 130 1.47 -20.73 -2.55
CA GLN A 130 0.37 -19.87 -2.96
C GLN A 130 0.89 -18.45 -3.18
N THR A 131 0.18 -17.67 -4.00
CA THR A 131 0.54 -16.28 -4.27
C THR A 131 -0.60 -15.32 -3.91
N ARG A 132 -0.26 -14.08 -3.58
CA ARG A 132 -1.21 -12.99 -3.44
C ARG A 132 -0.57 -11.67 -3.87
N GLY A 133 -1.39 -10.69 -4.24
CA GLY A 133 -0.92 -9.35 -4.58
C GLY A 133 -2.05 -8.46 -5.08
N SER A 134 -1.70 -7.24 -5.47
CA SER A 134 -2.66 -6.32 -6.08
C SER A 134 -3.20 -6.85 -7.42
N ILE A 135 -4.33 -6.31 -7.88
CA ILE A 135 -4.96 -6.71 -9.13
C ILE A 135 -4.10 -6.20 -10.31
N PRO A 136 -3.79 -7.03 -11.33
CA PRO A 136 -2.70 -6.79 -12.28
C PRO A 136 -3.04 -5.85 -13.43
N PHE A 137 -3.48 -4.63 -13.12
CA PHE A 137 -3.68 -3.54 -14.08
C PHE A 137 -3.53 -2.18 -13.40
N PHE A 138 -3.63 -1.09 -14.15
CA PHE A 138 -3.44 0.26 -13.62
C PHE A 138 -4.69 0.77 -12.90
N TRP A 139 -4.65 0.76 -11.57
CA TRP A 139 -5.70 1.34 -10.75
C TRP A 139 -5.14 2.04 -9.52
N LYS A 140 -5.87 3.04 -9.04
CA LYS A 140 -5.54 3.82 -7.85
C LYS A 140 -6.77 4.01 -6.98
N GLN A 141 -6.55 4.38 -5.73
CA GLN A 141 -7.59 4.77 -4.82
C GLN A 141 -7.25 6.19 -4.37
N PRO A 142 -8.00 7.23 -4.81
CA PRO A 142 -7.74 8.61 -4.41
C PRO A 142 -7.77 8.75 -2.89
N PRO A 143 -7.00 9.65 -2.26
CA PRO A 143 -6.99 9.81 -0.81
C PRO A 143 -8.24 10.50 -0.25
N THR A 144 -9.21 10.85 -1.09
CA THR A 144 -10.40 11.62 -0.70
C THR A 144 -11.47 10.74 -0.06
N GLY A 145 -11.77 11.00 1.22
CA GLY A 145 -12.86 10.38 1.98
C GLY A 145 -12.47 9.13 2.78
N LEU A 146 -13.31 8.76 3.76
CA LEU A 146 -13.05 7.64 4.69
C LEU A 146 -12.90 6.28 3.98
N HIS A 147 -13.52 6.14 2.80
CA HIS A 147 -13.51 4.93 1.99
C HIS A 147 -13.60 5.28 0.48
N PRO A 148 -12.47 5.62 -0.15
CA PRO A 148 -12.48 6.11 -1.52
C PRO A 148 -12.83 5.01 -2.53
N THR A 149 -13.53 5.39 -3.60
CA THR A 149 -13.85 4.47 -4.71
C THR A 149 -12.59 4.24 -5.56
N PRO A 150 -12.26 2.99 -5.91
CA PRO A 150 -11.13 2.71 -6.79
C PRO A 150 -11.41 3.18 -8.23
N VAL A 151 -10.36 3.64 -8.90
CA VAL A 151 -10.42 4.18 -10.26
C VAL A 151 -9.40 3.46 -11.14
N VAL A 152 -9.85 3.01 -12.31
CA VAL A 152 -8.98 2.49 -13.38
C VAL A 152 -8.34 3.67 -14.11
N VAL A 153 -7.02 3.65 -14.28
CA VAL A 153 -6.26 4.85 -14.68
C VAL A 153 -5.91 4.85 -16.18
N LYS A 154 -5.77 3.67 -16.79
CA LYS A 154 -5.30 3.49 -18.17
C LYS A 154 -6.36 2.85 -19.04
N SER A 155 -6.15 2.91 -20.36
CA SER A 155 -6.98 2.27 -21.37
C SER A 155 -7.02 0.74 -21.21
N ASP A 156 -8.04 0.09 -21.76
CA ASP A 156 -8.18 -1.37 -21.69
C ASP A 156 -7.02 -2.08 -22.41
N GLU A 157 -6.54 -1.52 -23.52
CA GLU A 157 -5.38 -2.05 -24.27
C GLU A 157 -4.09 -2.05 -23.42
N GLU A 158 -3.77 -0.92 -22.76
CA GLU A 158 -2.62 -0.83 -21.86
C GLU A 158 -2.76 -1.77 -20.66
N ASN A 159 -3.97 -1.88 -20.10
CA ASN A 159 -4.25 -2.77 -18.98
C ASN A 159 -4.14 -4.24 -19.39
N ALA A 160 -4.58 -4.62 -20.59
CA ALA A 160 -4.51 -5.97 -21.10
C ALA A 160 -3.05 -6.40 -21.32
N ALA A 161 -2.22 -5.54 -21.92
CA ALA A 161 -0.80 -5.80 -22.10
C ALA A 161 -0.07 -6.04 -20.76
N VAL A 162 -0.35 -5.22 -19.75
CA VAL A 162 0.24 -5.35 -18.42
C VAL A 162 -0.29 -6.58 -17.66
N CYS A 163 -1.57 -6.89 -17.81
CA CYS A 163 -2.18 -8.08 -17.23
C CYS A 163 -1.57 -9.36 -17.84
N ALA A 164 -1.45 -9.43 -19.16
CA ALA A 164 -0.80 -10.52 -19.87
C ALA A 164 0.66 -10.68 -19.43
N ALA A 165 1.44 -9.60 -19.38
CA ALA A 165 2.83 -9.65 -18.93
C ALA A 165 2.98 -10.17 -17.49
N HIS A 166 2.06 -9.81 -16.60
CA HIS A 166 2.01 -10.38 -15.25
C HIS A 166 1.72 -11.88 -15.28
N LEU A 167 0.65 -12.30 -15.97
CA LEU A 167 0.22 -13.70 -16.02
C LEU A 167 1.26 -14.60 -16.67
N GLN A 168 1.85 -14.18 -17.79
CA GLN A 168 2.92 -14.92 -18.46
C GLN A 168 4.13 -15.16 -17.55
N ARG A 169 4.52 -14.13 -16.77
CA ARG A 169 5.61 -14.26 -15.78
C ARG A 169 5.27 -15.28 -14.71
N GLU A 170 4.07 -15.19 -14.13
CA GLU A 170 3.63 -16.13 -13.09
C GLU A 170 3.47 -17.55 -13.63
N ILE A 171 2.99 -17.71 -14.87
CA ILE A 171 2.87 -19.00 -15.54
C ILE A 171 4.25 -19.64 -15.73
N LYS A 172 5.22 -18.85 -16.19
CA LYS A 172 6.60 -19.34 -16.37
C LYS A 172 7.23 -19.77 -15.06
N ARG A 173 6.93 -19.07 -13.96
CA ARG A 173 7.55 -19.29 -12.65
C ARG A 173 6.88 -20.40 -11.84
N CYS A 174 5.56 -20.43 -11.83
CA CYS A 174 4.75 -21.23 -10.90
C CYS A 174 3.81 -22.21 -11.61
N GLY A 175 3.76 -22.20 -12.95
CA GLY A 175 2.84 -23.03 -13.73
C GLY A 175 1.42 -22.46 -13.78
N ARG A 176 0.42 -23.34 -13.83
CA ARG A 176 -1.00 -22.96 -13.97
C ARG A 176 -1.46 -21.98 -12.89
N GLN A 177 -2.22 -20.96 -13.26
CA GLN A 177 -2.69 -19.91 -12.36
C GLN A 177 -4.21 -20.01 -12.13
N VAL A 178 -4.61 -20.25 -10.89
CA VAL A 178 -6.01 -20.16 -10.47
C VAL A 178 -6.21 -18.85 -9.72
N LEU A 179 -6.85 -17.89 -10.38
CA LEU A 179 -7.05 -16.52 -9.92
C LEU A 179 -8.34 -16.44 -9.10
N ILE A 180 -8.22 -16.29 -7.78
CA ILE A 180 -9.37 -16.18 -6.87
C ILE A 180 -9.55 -14.71 -6.48
N SER A 181 -10.62 -14.10 -6.98
CA SER A 181 -10.92 -12.68 -6.75
C SER A 181 -11.97 -12.52 -5.66
N LEU A 182 -11.56 -11.98 -4.51
CA LEU A 182 -12.39 -11.77 -3.31
C LEU A 182 -13.13 -10.43 -3.28
N VAL A 183 -13.21 -9.79 -4.46
CA VAL A 183 -13.74 -8.44 -4.67
C VAL A 183 -15.27 -8.47 -4.63
N GLU A 184 -15.87 -7.47 -3.98
CA GLU A 184 -17.34 -7.35 -3.93
C GLU A 184 -17.95 -7.22 -5.33
N HIS A 185 -19.02 -7.97 -5.61
CA HIS A 185 -19.72 -7.89 -6.89
C HIS A 185 -20.62 -6.66 -7.01
N LYS A 186 -21.00 -6.08 -5.86
CA LYS A 186 -21.83 -4.87 -5.77
C LYS A 186 -21.10 -3.85 -4.92
N GLY A 187 -21.26 -2.57 -5.26
CA GLY A 187 -20.64 -1.46 -4.55
C GLY A 187 -19.34 -1.00 -5.20
N ARG A 188 -18.45 -0.43 -4.40
CA ARG A 188 -17.28 0.32 -4.90
C ARG A 188 -16.21 -0.57 -5.53
N GLU A 189 -16.05 -1.79 -5.04
CA GLU A 189 -15.02 -2.69 -5.56
C GLU A 189 -15.41 -3.35 -6.90
N ALA A 190 -16.71 -3.31 -7.26
CA ALA A 190 -17.27 -4.01 -8.42
C ALA A 190 -16.58 -3.64 -9.75
N VAL A 191 -16.17 -2.37 -9.89
CA VAL A 191 -15.42 -1.90 -11.07
C VAL A 191 -14.14 -2.70 -11.24
N LEU A 192 -13.39 -2.91 -10.15
CA LEU A 192 -12.14 -3.67 -10.21
C LEU A 192 -12.37 -5.15 -10.55
N GLY A 193 -13.43 -5.75 -9.99
CA GLY A 193 -13.79 -7.14 -10.24
C GLY A 193 -14.17 -7.37 -11.71
N ALA A 194 -15.04 -6.50 -12.24
CA ALA A 194 -15.49 -6.54 -13.62
C ALA A 194 -14.34 -6.29 -14.60
N THR A 195 -13.51 -5.25 -14.37
CA THR A 195 -12.33 -4.98 -15.18
C THR A 195 -11.37 -6.16 -15.18
N TYR A 196 -11.11 -6.78 -14.02
CA TYR A 196 -10.19 -7.91 -13.98
C TYR A 196 -10.69 -9.12 -14.78
N ALA A 197 -11.97 -9.45 -14.63
CA ALA A 197 -12.58 -10.54 -15.39
C ALA A 197 -12.52 -10.29 -16.91
N SER A 198 -12.83 -9.06 -17.32
CA SER A 198 -12.77 -8.64 -18.73
C SER A 198 -11.35 -8.76 -19.28
N LEU A 199 -10.35 -8.26 -18.57
CA LEU A 199 -8.95 -8.30 -19.00
C LEU A 199 -8.41 -9.73 -19.09
N VAL A 200 -8.74 -10.61 -18.14
CA VAL A 200 -8.34 -12.02 -18.20
C VAL A 200 -8.99 -12.70 -19.41
N GLY A 201 -10.27 -12.42 -19.67
CA GLY A 201 -10.97 -12.91 -20.86
C GLY A 201 -10.32 -12.43 -22.16
N GLN A 202 -9.96 -11.15 -22.22
CA GLN A 202 -9.26 -10.54 -23.35
C GLN A 202 -7.87 -11.17 -23.55
N CYS A 203 -7.08 -11.36 -22.49
CA CYS A 203 -5.76 -11.99 -22.60
C CYS A 203 -5.83 -13.41 -23.19
N VAL A 204 -6.91 -14.14 -22.91
CA VAL A 204 -7.14 -15.47 -23.47
C VAL A 204 -7.66 -15.39 -24.91
N ALA A 205 -8.59 -14.48 -25.20
CA ALA A 205 -9.17 -14.30 -26.53
C ALA A 205 -8.12 -13.83 -27.55
N ASP A 206 -7.22 -12.95 -27.12
CA ASP A 206 -6.13 -12.40 -27.94
C ASP A 206 -4.90 -13.34 -27.98
N GLU A 207 -5.02 -14.58 -27.47
CA GLU A 207 -3.97 -15.60 -27.41
C GLU A 207 -2.67 -15.15 -26.71
N LEU A 208 -2.75 -14.10 -25.88
CA LEU A 208 -1.62 -13.63 -25.06
C LEU A 208 -1.32 -14.61 -23.93
N VAL A 209 -2.33 -15.34 -23.47
CA VAL A 209 -2.21 -16.33 -22.39
C VAL A 209 -3.00 -17.58 -22.76
N ASP A 210 -2.37 -18.75 -22.58
CA ASP A 210 -3.02 -20.05 -22.81
C ASP A 210 -4.22 -20.24 -21.87
N ALA A 211 -5.39 -20.51 -22.45
CA ALA A 211 -6.65 -20.79 -21.76
C ALA A 211 -6.53 -21.96 -20.76
N CYS A 212 -5.69 -22.95 -21.04
CA CYS A 212 -5.46 -24.08 -20.13
C CYS A 212 -4.65 -23.68 -18.89
N MET A 213 -3.86 -22.61 -19.00
CA MET A 213 -2.94 -22.16 -17.96
C MET A 213 -3.55 -21.15 -16.98
N VAL A 214 -4.75 -20.61 -17.25
CA VAL A 214 -5.40 -19.63 -16.37
C VAL A 214 -6.87 -19.97 -16.13
N ARG A 215 -7.30 -19.89 -14.87
CA ARG A 215 -8.72 -19.95 -14.49
C ARG A 215 -9.06 -18.77 -13.59
N TYR A 216 -10.08 -17.99 -13.94
CA TYR A 216 -10.60 -16.91 -13.10
C TYR A 216 -11.82 -17.36 -12.30
N ILE A 217 -11.83 -17.07 -11.00
CA ILE A 217 -12.91 -17.42 -10.07
C ILE A 217 -13.33 -16.15 -9.32
N PRO A 218 -14.48 -15.55 -9.67
CA PRO A 218 -15.07 -14.49 -8.87
C PRO A 218 -15.73 -15.08 -7.63
N TRP A 219 -15.32 -14.65 -6.43
CA TRP A 219 -15.88 -15.14 -5.17
C TRP A 219 -16.08 -13.98 -4.20
N ASP A 220 -17.30 -13.42 -4.15
CA ASP A 220 -17.61 -12.27 -3.30
C ASP A 220 -17.56 -12.65 -1.81
N PHE A 221 -16.44 -12.32 -1.16
CA PHE A 221 -16.20 -12.68 0.22
C PHE A 221 -17.29 -12.15 1.17
N HIS A 222 -17.79 -10.93 0.97
CA HIS A 222 -18.78 -10.34 1.88
C HIS A 222 -20.15 -10.95 1.69
N HIS A 223 -20.54 -11.27 0.44
CA HIS A 223 -21.76 -12.01 0.15
C HIS A 223 -21.73 -13.43 0.72
N GLU A 224 -20.64 -14.16 0.44
CA GLU A 224 -20.52 -15.56 0.81
C GLU A 224 -20.38 -15.75 2.32
N THR A 225 -19.71 -14.82 3.02
CA THR A 225 -19.54 -14.90 4.49
C THR A 225 -20.58 -14.09 5.28
N ARG A 226 -21.69 -13.65 4.66
CA ARG A 226 -22.78 -12.95 5.37
C ARG A 226 -23.25 -13.75 6.58
N GLY A 227 -23.41 -13.08 7.71
CA GLY A 227 -23.82 -13.70 8.97
C GLY A 227 -22.70 -14.48 9.68
N MET A 228 -21.43 -14.31 9.27
CA MET A 228 -20.27 -14.98 9.87
C MET A 228 -20.26 -16.50 9.69
N HIS A 229 -20.94 -17.00 8.66
CA HIS A 229 -21.01 -18.42 8.31
C HIS A 229 -19.83 -18.83 7.43
N TYR A 230 -18.66 -18.99 8.06
CA TYR A 230 -17.42 -19.37 7.37
C TYR A 230 -17.37 -20.84 6.91
N GLU A 231 -18.36 -21.65 7.27
CA GLU A 231 -18.62 -22.98 6.68
C GLU A 231 -18.75 -22.90 5.14
N ARG A 232 -19.14 -21.74 4.60
CA ARG A 232 -19.20 -21.51 3.14
C ARG A 232 -17.84 -21.43 2.45
N LEU A 233 -16.73 -21.35 3.20
CA LEU A 233 -15.40 -21.59 2.63
C LEU A 233 -15.24 -23.05 2.15
N GLY A 234 -16.04 -23.98 2.70
CA GLY A 234 -16.16 -25.34 2.18
C GLY A 234 -16.63 -25.35 0.73
N LEU A 235 -17.61 -24.51 0.37
CA LEU A 235 -18.11 -24.40 -1.02
C LEU A 235 -17.02 -23.96 -2.00
N LEU A 236 -16.14 -23.04 -1.57
CA LEU A 236 -14.99 -22.65 -2.36
C LEU A 236 -14.01 -23.83 -2.51
N LEU A 237 -13.72 -24.56 -1.44
CA LEU A 237 -12.86 -25.75 -1.50
C LEU A 237 -13.43 -26.83 -2.44
N ASP A 238 -14.73 -27.09 -2.37
CA ASP A 238 -15.42 -28.04 -3.26
C ASP A 238 -15.27 -27.63 -4.73
N GLN A 239 -15.34 -26.33 -5.03
CA GLN A 239 -15.13 -25.80 -6.38
C GLN A 239 -13.67 -25.93 -6.86
N LEU A 240 -12.71 -25.96 -5.92
CA LEU A 240 -11.26 -26.01 -6.19
C LEU A 240 -10.69 -27.43 -6.10
N GLU A 241 -11.45 -28.43 -5.68
CA GLU A 241 -10.95 -29.78 -5.39
C GLU A 241 -10.20 -30.38 -6.58
N ARG A 242 -10.75 -30.22 -7.79
CA ARG A 242 -10.11 -30.67 -9.04
C ARG A 242 -8.77 -29.99 -9.27
N GLU A 243 -8.72 -28.66 -9.13
CA GLU A 243 -7.50 -27.87 -9.28
C GLU A 243 -6.44 -28.24 -8.24
N VAL A 244 -6.83 -28.47 -6.98
CA VAL A 244 -5.91 -28.90 -5.93
C VAL A 244 -5.28 -30.25 -6.29
N SER A 245 -6.07 -31.19 -6.79
CA SER A 245 -5.60 -32.51 -7.23
C SER A 245 -4.67 -32.41 -8.45
N ASP A 246 -5.06 -31.64 -9.48
CA ASP A 246 -4.33 -31.52 -10.74
C ASP A 246 -3.00 -30.75 -10.59
N MET A 247 -3.01 -29.65 -9.82
CA MET A 247 -1.82 -28.84 -9.59
C MET A 247 -0.90 -29.48 -8.55
N GLY A 248 -1.45 -30.25 -7.61
CA GLY A 248 -0.71 -30.97 -6.59
C GLY A 248 0.12 -30.08 -5.68
N TYR A 249 1.11 -30.69 -5.04
CA TYR A 249 2.10 -30.04 -4.18
C TYR A 249 3.47 -30.70 -4.40
N TYR A 250 4.54 -30.02 -3.98
CA TYR A 250 5.89 -30.58 -4.05
C TYR A 250 6.09 -31.61 -2.94
N TRP A 251 6.64 -32.78 -3.25
CA TRP A 251 6.96 -33.82 -2.26
C TRP A 251 8.29 -34.48 -2.60
N CYS A 252 9.17 -34.56 -1.61
CA CYS A 252 10.45 -35.23 -1.68
C CYS A 252 10.65 -36.15 -0.47
N ALA A 253 11.29 -37.29 -0.69
CA ALA A 253 11.71 -38.24 0.34
C ALA A 253 13.19 -38.59 0.10
N ASP A 254 14.06 -38.38 1.09
CA ASP A 254 15.51 -38.68 0.98
C ASP A 254 16.16 -38.17 -0.32
N LYS A 255 15.87 -36.91 -0.70
CA LYS A 255 16.34 -36.24 -1.93
C LYS A 255 15.76 -36.79 -3.24
N GLN A 256 14.84 -37.75 -3.18
CA GLN A 256 14.07 -38.19 -4.34
C GLN A 256 12.78 -37.39 -4.46
N VAL A 257 12.63 -36.66 -5.57
CA VAL A 257 11.39 -35.93 -5.89
C VAL A 257 10.31 -36.92 -6.31
N LEU A 258 9.21 -36.96 -5.55
CA LEU A 258 8.05 -37.80 -5.80
C LEU A 258 6.98 -37.06 -6.59
N THR A 259 6.70 -35.80 -6.24
CA THR A 259 5.75 -34.94 -6.95
C THR A 259 6.25 -33.51 -7.02
N LYS A 260 5.85 -32.80 -8.08
CA LYS A 260 6.06 -31.35 -8.23
C LYS A 260 4.71 -30.63 -8.27
N GLN A 261 4.65 -29.45 -7.69
CA GLN A 261 3.52 -28.54 -7.85
C GLN A 261 3.56 -27.94 -9.27
N ARG A 262 2.43 -27.98 -9.97
CA ARG A 262 2.28 -27.57 -11.39
C ARG A 262 1.48 -26.29 -11.58
N GLY A 263 1.06 -25.66 -10.49
CA GLY A 263 0.28 -24.42 -10.51
C GLY A 263 0.05 -23.87 -9.11
N VAL A 264 -0.44 -22.64 -9.02
CA VAL A 264 -0.67 -21.92 -7.76
C VAL A 264 -2.05 -21.27 -7.73
N PHE A 265 -2.59 -21.16 -6.52
CA PHE A 265 -3.76 -20.32 -6.25
C PHE A 265 -3.29 -18.89 -5.95
N ARG A 266 -3.66 -17.96 -6.83
CA ARG A 266 -3.38 -16.54 -6.68
C ARG A 266 -4.61 -15.85 -6.11
N VAL A 267 -4.56 -15.48 -4.84
CA VAL A 267 -5.69 -14.86 -4.14
C VAL A 267 -5.53 -13.34 -4.13
N ASN A 268 -6.49 -12.62 -4.70
CA ASN A 268 -6.52 -11.17 -4.68
C ASN A 268 -7.77 -10.62 -3.98
N CYS A 269 -7.61 -9.41 -3.47
CA CYS A 269 -8.65 -8.64 -2.79
C CYS A 269 -8.32 -7.16 -3.01
N MET A 270 -9.31 -6.27 -2.91
CA MET A 270 -9.04 -4.82 -2.93
C MET A 270 -8.10 -4.41 -1.79
N ASP A 271 -8.32 -4.96 -0.60
CA ASP A 271 -7.42 -4.84 0.55
C ASP A 271 -6.74 -6.19 0.79
N CYS A 272 -5.50 -6.27 0.32
CA CYS A 272 -4.74 -7.49 0.09
C CYS A 272 -4.14 -8.12 1.35
N LEU A 273 -4.94 -8.28 2.41
CA LEU A 273 -4.42 -8.91 3.61
C LEU A 273 -5.40 -9.75 4.41
N ASP A 274 -6.48 -9.18 4.91
CA ASP A 274 -7.32 -9.86 5.89
C ASP A 274 -8.16 -10.99 5.26
N ARG A 275 -8.83 -10.71 4.13
CA ARG A 275 -9.63 -11.70 3.39
C ARG A 275 -8.74 -12.75 2.72
N THR A 276 -7.60 -12.32 2.17
CA THR A 276 -6.67 -13.20 1.44
C THR A 276 -5.97 -14.19 2.36
N ASN A 277 -5.55 -13.77 3.56
CA ASN A 277 -4.89 -14.66 4.52
C ASN A 277 -5.83 -15.78 4.97
N VAL A 278 -7.11 -15.47 5.18
CA VAL A 278 -8.12 -16.48 5.52
C VAL A 278 -8.24 -17.52 4.43
N VAL A 279 -8.48 -17.12 3.17
CA VAL A 279 -8.65 -18.05 2.05
C VAL A 279 -7.38 -18.88 1.82
N GLN A 280 -6.21 -18.25 1.82
CA GLN A 280 -4.93 -18.99 1.68
C GLN A 280 -4.75 -20.01 2.80
N SER A 281 -5.09 -19.65 4.04
CA SER A 281 -4.99 -20.57 5.18
C SER A 281 -5.95 -21.75 5.07
N THR A 282 -7.13 -21.56 4.48
CA THR A 282 -8.11 -22.63 4.29
C THR A 282 -7.67 -23.61 3.22
N ILE A 283 -7.20 -23.12 2.07
CA ILE A 283 -6.64 -23.97 1.00
C ILE A 283 -5.43 -24.75 1.52
N ALA A 284 -4.54 -24.08 2.27
CA ALA A 284 -3.36 -24.74 2.81
C ALA A 284 -3.68 -25.81 3.86
N ARG A 285 -4.72 -25.61 4.69
CA ARG A 285 -5.21 -26.65 5.62
C ARG A 285 -5.78 -27.86 4.89
N PHE A 286 -6.51 -27.64 3.80
CA PHE A 286 -7.03 -28.72 2.97
C PHE A 286 -5.86 -29.56 2.39
N VAL A 287 -4.85 -28.90 1.81
CA VAL A 287 -3.65 -29.57 1.29
C VAL A 287 -2.85 -30.26 2.39
N LEU A 288 -2.71 -29.65 3.57
CA LEU A 288 -2.03 -30.25 4.72
C LEU A 288 -2.71 -31.55 5.15
N ASN A 289 -4.04 -31.57 5.17
CA ASN A 289 -4.80 -32.77 5.49
C ASN A 289 -4.44 -33.89 4.51
N THR A 290 -4.49 -33.61 3.19
CA THR A 290 -4.09 -34.57 2.16
C THR A 290 -2.63 -35.05 2.31
N GLN A 291 -1.71 -34.14 2.63
CA GLN A 291 -0.30 -34.46 2.86
C GLN A 291 -0.11 -35.41 4.04
N LEU A 292 -0.74 -35.13 5.19
CA LEU A 292 -0.63 -35.97 6.39
C LEU A 292 -1.23 -37.36 6.17
N VAL A 293 -2.33 -37.47 5.41
CA VAL A 293 -2.92 -38.75 5.03
C VAL A 293 -1.97 -39.55 4.16
N ARG A 294 -1.40 -38.93 3.11
CA ARG A 294 -0.46 -39.61 2.20
C ARG A 294 0.85 -40.02 2.87
N LEU A 295 1.30 -39.26 3.87
CA LEU A 295 2.50 -39.54 4.64
C LEU A 295 2.27 -40.54 5.79
N GLY A 296 1.05 -41.05 5.96
CA GLY A 296 0.70 -41.98 7.04
C GLY A 296 0.80 -41.38 8.45
N ALA A 297 0.92 -40.04 8.57
CA ALA A 297 0.94 -39.34 9.83
C ALA A 297 -0.48 -39.16 10.42
N HIS A 298 -1.51 -39.30 9.58
CA HIS A 298 -2.91 -39.10 9.95
C HIS A 298 -3.54 -40.40 10.47
N ILE A 299 -4.08 -40.37 11.68
CA ILE A 299 -4.75 -41.51 12.35
C ILE A 299 -6.25 -41.57 12.06
N ALA A 300 -6.93 -40.43 11.86
CA ALA A 300 -8.38 -40.35 11.64
C ALA A 300 -8.76 -39.47 10.43
N PRO A 301 -8.37 -39.85 9.20
CA PRO A 301 -8.52 -39.02 7.99
C PRO A 301 -9.94 -38.49 7.78
N GLU A 302 -10.94 -39.30 8.10
CA GLU A 302 -12.36 -38.98 8.01
C GLU A 302 -12.84 -37.84 8.93
N LYS A 303 -12.10 -37.54 10.01
CA LYS A 303 -12.41 -36.44 10.95
C LYS A 303 -11.58 -35.18 10.68
N GLY A 304 -10.63 -35.24 9.75
CA GLY A 304 -9.72 -34.16 9.39
C GLY A 304 -8.85 -33.64 10.55
N LEU A 305 -8.26 -32.46 10.36
CA LEU A 305 -7.34 -31.85 11.33
C LEU A 305 -8.01 -31.45 12.66
N ALA A 306 -9.33 -31.24 12.67
CA ALA A 306 -10.10 -30.91 13.87
C ALA A 306 -10.17 -32.07 14.88
N ALA A 307 -9.82 -33.29 14.45
CA ALA A 307 -9.72 -34.45 15.32
C ALA A 307 -8.61 -34.35 16.38
N TYR A 308 -7.62 -33.47 16.16
CA TYR A 308 -6.42 -33.38 16.98
C TYR A 308 -6.48 -32.17 17.91
N GLN A 309 -6.64 -32.43 19.21
CA GLN A 309 -6.71 -31.39 20.22
C GLN A 309 -5.43 -30.53 20.21
N GLY A 310 -5.60 -29.21 20.09
CA GLY A 310 -4.50 -28.24 20.09
C GLY A 310 -3.83 -28.00 18.73
N LEU A 311 -3.93 -28.94 17.77
CA LEU A 311 -3.35 -28.77 16.44
C LEU A 311 -3.95 -27.58 15.70
N GLU A 312 -5.28 -27.45 15.74
CA GLU A 312 -5.98 -26.35 15.11
C GLU A 312 -5.54 -25.00 15.69
N ALA A 313 -5.40 -24.90 17.01
CA ALA A 313 -4.93 -23.68 17.68
C ALA A 313 -3.48 -23.33 17.26
N THR A 314 -2.61 -24.32 17.10
CA THR A 314 -1.24 -24.13 16.60
C THR A 314 -1.23 -23.61 15.17
N LEU A 315 -1.99 -24.24 14.26
CA LEU A 315 -2.08 -23.82 12.85
C LEU A 315 -2.71 -22.42 12.72
N ASN A 316 -3.73 -22.14 13.52
CA ASN A 316 -4.35 -20.83 13.65
C ASN A 316 -3.34 -19.77 14.10
N GLY A 317 -2.52 -20.09 15.11
CA GLY A 317 -1.42 -19.24 15.56
C GLY A 317 -0.40 -18.91 14.45
N LEU A 318 0.05 -19.93 13.70
CA LEU A 318 0.98 -19.76 12.58
C LEU A 318 0.42 -18.79 11.52
N TRP A 319 -0.80 -19.04 11.06
CA TRP A 319 -1.42 -18.23 10.00
C TRP A 319 -1.81 -16.83 10.49
N ALA A 320 -2.19 -16.66 11.76
CA ALA A 320 -2.48 -15.36 12.33
C ALA A 320 -1.22 -14.51 12.43
N ASN A 321 -0.13 -15.08 12.96
CA ASN A 321 1.16 -14.40 13.03
C ASN A 321 1.67 -14.05 11.62
N ASN A 322 1.55 -14.97 10.65
CA ASN A 322 1.88 -14.70 9.25
C ASN A 322 1.10 -13.47 8.72
N GLY A 323 -0.22 -13.44 8.95
CA GLY A 323 -1.07 -12.30 8.60
C GLY A 323 -0.61 -10.99 9.25
N ASP A 324 -0.31 -11.01 10.54
CA ASP A 324 0.15 -9.84 11.32
C ASP A 324 1.50 -9.31 10.81
N TYR A 325 2.47 -10.18 10.52
CA TYR A 325 3.77 -9.78 10.01
C TYR A 325 3.66 -9.10 8.64
N ILE A 326 2.87 -9.66 7.72
CA ILE A 326 2.68 -9.03 6.41
C ILE A 326 1.83 -7.75 6.53
N SER A 327 0.88 -7.71 7.48
CA SER A 327 0.10 -6.50 7.78
C SER A 327 0.99 -5.33 8.14
N ARG A 328 1.88 -5.53 9.10
CA ARG A 328 2.75 -4.47 9.63
C ARG A 328 3.67 -3.91 8.55
N GLN A 329 4.06 -4.73 7.58
CA GLN A 329 4.92 -4.34 6.46
C GLN A 329 4.20 -3.56 5.35
N TYR A 330 2.87 -3.66 5.29
CA TYR A 330 2.04 -3.08 4.23
C TYR A 330 1.19 -1.91 4.72
N ALA A 331 0.58 -2.05 5.90
CA ALA A 331 -0.38 -1.12 6.49
C ALA A 331 0.09 -0.53 7.83
N GLY A 332 1.29 -0.89 8.30
CA GLY A 332 1.87 -0.38 9.55
C GLY A 332 1.22 -0.87 10.84
N THR A 333 0.09 -1.58 10.76
CA THR A 333 -0.61 -2.19 11.91
C THR A 333 -0.76 -3.70 11.75
N SER A 334 -1.15 -4.42 12.81
CA SER A 334 -1.51 -5.85 12.74
C SER A 334 -2.74 -6.11 11.85
N ALA A 335 -3.03 -7.37 11.53
CA ALA A 335 -4.16 -7.73 10.68
C ALA A 335 -5.49 -7.46 11.43
N MET A 336 -6.48 -6.84 10.78
CA MET A 336 -7.78 -6.60 11.41
C MET A 336 -8.50 -7.92 11.71
N LYS A 337 -8.34 -8.94 10.84
CA LYS A 337 -8.95 -10.26 11.05
C LYS A 337 -8.04 -11.27 11.77
N GLY A 338 -7.07 -10.79 12.57
CA GLY A 338 -6.16 -11.65 13.33
C GLY A 338 -6.91 -12.61 14.27
N ASP A 339 -7.93 -12.11 14.97
CA ASP A 339 -8.72 -12.91 15.92
C ASP A 339 -9.45 -14.07 15.25
N PHE A 340 -9.99 -13.85 14.05
CA PHE A 340 -10.65 -14.91 13.28
C PHE A 340 -9.67 -16.02 12.90
N THR A 341 -8.45 -15.65 12.47
CA THR A 341 -7.42 -16.64 12.15
C THR A 341 -6.98 -17.41 13.39
N ARG A 342 -7.00 -16.78 14.59
CA ARG A 342 -6.60 -17.39 15.86
C ARG A 342 -7.67 -18.33 16.45
N THR A 343 -8.95 -17.98 16.36
CA THR A 343 -10.01 -18.65 17.15
C THR A 343 -11.18 -19.19 16.31
N GLY A 344 -11.24 -18.92 15.01
CA GLY A 344 -12.32 -19.36 14.12
C GLY A 344 -13.68 -18.70 14.36
N LYS A 345 -13.80 -17.80 15.36
CA LYS A 345 -15.02 -17.02 15.69
C LYS A 345 -14.65 -15.57 15.98
N ARG A 346 -15.59 -14.63 15.76
CA ARG A 346 -15.37 -13.20 16.05
C ARG A 346 -15.89 -12.85 17.43
N ASN A 347 -15.03 -12.31 18.28
CA ASN A 347 -15.39 -11.81 19.60
C ASN A 347 -15.67 -10.29 19.54
N PHE A 348 -16.55 -9.78 20.41
CA PHE A 348 -16.85 -8.34 20.51
C PHE A 348 -15.60 -7.48 20.78
N GLY A 349 -14.61 -8.01 21.50
CA GLY A 349 -13.30 -7.36 21.68
C GLY A 349 -12.52 -7.15 20.37
N GLY A 350 -12.72 -8.03 19.37
CA GLY A 350 -12.12 -7.91 18.04
C GLY A 350 -12.71 -6.77 17.20
N LEU A 351 -13.95 -6.36 17.48
CA LEU A 351 -14.61 -5.26 16.77
C LEU A 351 -14.11 -3.88 17.26
N VAL A 352 -13.70 -3.81 18.54
CA VAL A 352 -13.06 -2.62 19.14
C VAL A 352 -11.60 -2.49 18.69
N SER A 353 -10.87 -3.60 18.59
CA SER A 353 -9.51 -3.61 18.02
C SER A 353 -9.51 -3.29 16.53
N ASP A 354 -10.53 -3.72 15.76
CA ASP A 354 -10.72 -3.33 14.36
C ASP A 354 -10.87 -1.81 14.19
N ALA A 355 -11.62 -1.16 15.07
CA ALA A 355 -11.81 0.29 15.05
C ALA A 355 -10.49 1.03 15.37
N SER A 356 -9.74 0.57 16.37
CA SER A 356 -8.44 1.17 16.70
C SER A 356 -7.39 0.92 15.62
N TYR A 357 -7.37 -0.24 14.97
CA TYR A 357 -6.52 -0.50 13.81
C TYR A 357 -6.93 0.32 12.59
N SER A 358 -8.22 0.57 12.38
CA SER A 358 -8.69 1.43 11.28
C SER A 358 -8.25 2.88 11.49
N LEU A 359 -8.35 3.40 12.72
CA LEU A 359 -7.86 4.72 13.11
C LEU A 359 -6.33 4.82 13.03
N ALA A 360 -5.61 3.80 13.50
CA ALA A 360 -4.15 3.74 13.38
C ALA A 360 -3.70 3.63 11.91
N ARG A 361 -4.45 2.91 11.07
CA ARG A 361 -4.17 2.84 9.62
C ARG A 361 -4.43 4.19 8.93
N LEU A 362 -5.46 4.92 9.32
CA LEU A 362 -5.70 6.29 8.86
C LEU A 362 -4.55 7.22 9.29
N TRP A 363 -4.10 7.12 10.54
CA TRP A 363 -2.96 7.91 11.03
C TRP A 363 -1.66 7.56 10.29
N ILE A 364 -1.32 6.27 10.16
CA ILE A 364 -0.11 5.83 9.43
C ILE A 364 -0.15 6.27 7.97
N SER A 365 -1.31 6.11 7.30
CA SER A 365 -1.47 6.51 5.90
C SER A 365 -1.32 8.00 5.65
N THR A 366 -1.68 8.81 6.64
CA THR A 366 -1.67 10.27 6.53
C THR A 366 -0.30 10.86 6.89
N PHE A 367 0.43 10.25 7.84
CA PHE A 367 1.61 10.88 8.44
C PHE A 367 2.94 10.16 8.20
N ARG A 368 2.93 8.84 7.98
CA ARG A 368 4.16 8.02 7.98
C ARG A 368 4.46 7.39 6.61
N ASP A 369 3.44 7.27 5.78
CA ASP A 369 3.51 6.53 4.52
C ASP A 369 4.48 7.16 3.51
N TYR A 370 4.58 8.49 3.40
CA TYR A 370 5.50 9.14 2.46
C TYR A 370 6.98 8.91 2.80
N PHE A 371 7.35 9.09 4.07
CA PHE A 371 8.70 8.76 4.56
C PHE A 371 9.02 7.29 4.37
N SER A 372 8.09 6.41 4.77
CA SER A 372 8.27 4.96 4.69
C SER A 372 8.41 4.51 3.23
N GLN A 373 7.62 5.09 2.32
CA GLN A 373 7.69 4.84 0.89
C GLN A 373 9.04 5.29 0.31
N SER A 374 9.55 6.45 0.71
CA SER A 374 10.86 6.97 0.26
C SER A 374 12.01 6.08 0.73
N VAL A 375 11.98 5.63 1.99
CA VAL A 375 12.97 4.66 2.51
C VAL A 375 12.88 3.33 1.77
N LEU A 376 11.68 2.85 1.46
CA LEU A 376 11.49 1.63 0.67
C LEU A 376 12.04 1.80 -0.74
N ASP A 377 11.75 2.91 -1.41
CA ASP A 377 12.22 3.15 -2.77
C ASP A 377 13.75 3.29 -2.85
N PHE A 378 14.38 3.88 -1.84
CA PHE A 378 15.83 3.84 -1.67
C PHE A 378 16.37 2.43 -1.49
N ALA A 379 15.79 1.67 -0.56
CA ALA A 379 16.21 0.29 -0.29
C ALA A 379 16.07 -0.61 -1.53
N MET A 380 15.11 -0.33 -2.41
CA MET A 380 14.93 -1.05 -3.68
C MET A 380 15.83 -0.56 -4.82
N GLY A 381 16.39 0.64 -4.71
CA GLY A 381 17.21 1.27 -5.76
C GLY A 381 16.42 2.09 -6.78
N HIS A 382 15.17 2.44 -6.46
CA HIS A 382 14.35 3.33 -7.30
C HIS A 382 14.67 4.82 -7.09
N GLN A 383 15.32 5.19 -5.98
CA GLN A 383 15.68 6.56 -5.63
C GLN A 383 17.14 6.67 -5.20
N SER A 384 17.75 7.82 -5.48
CA SER A 384 19.13 8.11 -5.08
C SER A 384 19.21 8.58 -3.61
N VAL A 385 20.40 8.54 -3.01
CA VAL A 385 20.64 9.05 -1.65
C VAL A 385 20.21 10.51 -1.52
N SER A 386 20.42 11.33 -2.58
CA SER A 386 20.06 12.75 -2.57
C SER A 386 18.55 12.97 -2.47
N ASP A 387 17.75 12.12 -3.11
CA ASP A 387 16.28 12.21 -3.09
C ASP A 387 15.73 11.91 -1.70
N VAL A 388 16.28 10.90 -1.04
CA VAL A 388 15.92 10.52 0.32
C VAL A 388 16.30 11.61 1.31
N PHE A 389 17.54 12.13 1.25
CA PHE A 389 17.96 13.20 2.15
C PHE A 389 17.10 14.46 1.99
N ARG A 390 16.63 14.77 0.78
CA ARG A 390 15.70 15.88 0.54
C ARG A 390 14.33 15.64 1.18
N THR A 391 13.74 14.46 0.98
CA THR A 391 12.49 14.08 1.64
C THR A 391 12.62 14.07 3.17
N ILE A 392 13.75 13.61 3.70
CA ILE A 392 14.03 13.61 5.14
C ILE A 392 14.22 15.03 5.67
N VAL A 393 14.90 15.92 4.94
CA VAL A 393 15.09 17.31 5.37
C VAL A 393 13.75 18.05 5.33
N GLU A 394 12.96 17.91 4.27
CA GLU A 394 11.61 18.48 4.15
C GLU A 394 10.67 17.98 5.27
N LEU A 395 10.73 16.68 5.59
CA LEU A 395 9.94 16.07 6.67
C LEU A 395 10.50 16.34 8.08
N ARG A 396 11.80 16.56 8.26
CA ARG A 396 12.38 16.96 9.57
C ARG A 396 12.17 18.43 9.86
N SER A 397 12.01 19.26 8.84
CA SER A 397 11.66 20.67 8.99
C SER A 397 10.17 20.93 9.30
N ARG A 398 9.33 19.88 9.35
CA ARG A 398 7.89 19.98 9.68
C ARG A 398 7.50 18.81 10.58
N GLU A 399 7.15 19.06 11.84
CA GLU A 399 6.63 18.00 12.69
C GLU A 399 5.39 17.33 12.04
N PRO A 400 5.23 16.00 12.10
CA PRO A 400 4.16 15.30 11.38
C PRO A 400 2.75 15.78 11.73
N ASP A 401 2.47 16.02 13.02
CA ASP A 401 1.17 16.56 13.48
C ASP A 401 0.88 17.94 12.89
N TYR A 402 1.93 18.73 12.63
CA TYR A 402 1.80 20.06 12.04
C TYR A 402 1.33 20.01 10.59
N ALA A 403 1.64 19.00 9.78
CA ALA A 403 1.21 18.98 8.38
C ALA A 403 -0.30 18.73 8.21
N LEU A 404 -0.88 17.84 9.01
CA LEU A 404 -2.33 17.62 9.02
C LEU A 404 -3.06 18.72 9.77
N GLN A 405 -2.51 19.17 10.91
CA GLN A 405 -3.03 20.33 11.61
C GLN A 405 -3.03 21.53 10.66
N LEU A 406 -1.95 21.79 9.93
CA LEU A 406 -1.88 22.88 8.96
C LEU A 406 -2.88 22.72 7.82
N ALA A 407 -3.11 21.51 7.28
CA ALA A 407 -4.13 21.28 6.25
C ALA A 407 -5.55 21.55 6.79
N GLN A 408 -5.89 20.99 7.96
CA GLN A 408 -7.18 21.18 8.62
C GLN A 408 -7.40 22.62 9.07
N THR A 409 -6.36 23.25 9.62
CA THR A 409 -6.35 24.64 10.07
C THR A 409 -6.44 25.58 8.87
N ARG A 410 -5.84 25.26 7.72
CA ARG A 410 -6.00 26.03 6.47
C ARG A 410 -7.41 25.89 5.88
N GLU A 411 -8.00 24.70 5.91
CA GLU A 411 -9.38 24.48 5.50
C GLU A 411 -10.37 25.24 6.40
N ALA A 412 -10.20 25.13 7.72
CA ALA A 412 -10.98 25.90 8.69
C ALA A 412 -10.82 27.43 8.52
N ALA A 413 -9.60 27.90 8.22
CA ALA A 413 -9.35 29.31 7.92
C ALA A 413 -10.07 29.78 6.64
N VAL A 414 -10.14 28.93 5.62
CA VAL A 414 -10.90 29.22 4.39
C VAL A 414 -12.39 29.31 4.69
N GLU A 415 -12.96 28.31 5.37
CA GLU A 415 -14.39 28.29 5.73
C GLU A 415 -14.77 29.50 6.61
N ALA A 416 -13.98 29.79 7.63
CA ALA A 416 -14.20 30.94 8.52
C ALA A 416 -14.09 32.26 7.75
N SER A 417 -13.09 32.40 6.87
CA SER A 417 -12.93 33.62 6.07
C SER A 417 -14.12 33.81 5.11
N VAL A 418 -14.56 32.76 4.43
CA VAL A 418 -15.74 32.80 3.54
C VAL A 418 -16.98 33.23 4.31
N ALA A 419 -17.23 32.64 5.48
CA ALA A 419 -18.41 32.96 6.29
C ALA A 419 -18.40 34.39 6.86
N ILE A 420 -17.23 34.99 7.08
CA ILE A 420 -17.10 36.31 7.72
C ILE A 420 -17.07 37.45 6.69
N VAL A 421 -16.38 37.27 5.56
CA VAL A 421 -16.01 38.40 4.67
C VAL A 421 -16.83 38.48 3.39
N VAL A 422 -17.46 37.38 2.95
CA VAL A 422 -18.23 37.36 1.70
C VAL A 422 -19.60 38.00 1.92
N HIS A 423 -19.95 38.97 1.09
CA HIS A 423 -21.23 39.67 1.17
C HIS A 423 -22.43 38.78 0.79
N ASP A 424 -23.57 38.98 1.47
CA ASP A 424 -24.84 38.33 1.15
C ASP A 424 -25.24 38.60 -0.31
N GLY A 425 -25.26 37.55 -1.12
CA GLY A 425 -25.61 37.59 -2.54
C GLY A 425 -24.45 37.33 -3.52
N GLU A 426 -23.21 37.21 -3.04
CA GLU A 426 -22.07 36.79 -3.87
C GLU A 426 -21.86 35.28 -3.83
N CYS A 427 -21.49 34.67 -4.96
CA CYS A 427 -21.26 33.23 -5.09
C CYS A 427 -19.76 32.91 -5.22
N VAL A 428 -19.23 32.15 -4.25
CA VAL A 428 -17.82 31.72 -4.22
C VAL A 428 -17.53 30.75 -5.36
N GLN A 429 -16.55 31.07 -6.20
CA GLN A 429 -16.05 30.25 -7.31
C GLN A 429 -14.79 29.48 -6.92
N LEU A 430 -13.94 30.10 -6.09
CA LEU A 430 -12.69 29.52 -5.62
C LEU A 430 -12.34 30.12 -4.26
N ALA A 431 -11.89 29.31 -3.32
CA ALA A 431 -11.30 29.77 -2.08
C ALA A 431 -10.11 28.88 -1.74
N CYS A 432 -8.94 29.48 -1.51
CA CYS A 432 -7.72 28.73 -1.23
C CYS A 432 -6.74 29.55 -0.40
N VAL A 433 -5.81 28.85 0.27
CA VAL A 433 -4.67 29.48 0.94
C VAL A 433 -3.53 29.63 -0.05
N VAL A 434 -2.97 30.82 -0.11
CA VAL A 434 -1.80 31.15 -0.92
C VAL A 434 -0.70 31.75 -0.05
N HIS A 435 0.53 31.71 -0.55
CA HIS A 435 1.64 32.41 0.06
C HIS A 435 1.75 33.82 -0.53
N THR A 436 1.71 34.84 0.33
CA THR A 436 1.88 36.25 -0.05
C THR A 436 3.11 36.85 0.65
N PRO A 437 3.68 37.95 0.12
CA PRO A 437 4.71 38.69 0.82
C PRO A 437 4.21 39.26 2.17
N MET A 438 5.08 39.26 3.18
CA MET A 438 4.79 39.81 4.51
C MET A 438 4.40 41.29 4.49
N THR A 439 5.08 42.07 3.65
CA THR A 439 4.71 43.45 3.39
C THR A 439 3.68 43.49 2.27
N SER A 440 2.60 44.23 2.48
CA SER A 440 1.67 44.56 1.40
C SER A 440 2.40 45.34 0.31
N ASP A 441 1.87 45.32 -0.91
CA ASP A 441 2.29 46.21 -1.98
C ASP A 441 3.74 46.00 -2.49
N THR A 442 4.32 44.81 -2.31
CA THR A 442 5.67 44.48 -2.81
C THR A 442 5.75 43.15 -3.54
N LEU A 443 6.57 43.09 -4.59
CA LEU A 443 6.92 41.85 -5.30
C LEU A 443 8.15 41.16 -4.68
N LYS A 444 8.81 41.78 -3.70
CA LYS A 444 10.02 41.25 -3.06
C LYS A 444 9.66 40.40 -1.84
N LEU A 445 10.16 39.17 -1.82
CA LEU A 445 10.02 38.24 -0.71
C LEU A 445 11.13 38.47 0.32
N TYR A 446 10.88 39.29 1.33
CA TYR A 446 11.68 39.33 2.56
C TYR A 446 11.14 38.36 3.64
N GLY A 447 10.03 37.68 3.32
CA GLY A 447 9.30 36.72 4.13
C GLY A 447 7.92 36.47 3.52
N THR A 448 7.33 35.30 3.77
CA THR A 448 6.00 34.91 3.29
C THR A 448 5.02 34.67 4.42
N ILE A 449 3.75 34.92 4.15
CA ILE A 449 2.61 34.72 5.04
C ILE A 449 1.56 33.89 4.29
N ASP A 450 0.81 33.05 5.02
CA ASP A 450 -0.39 32.41 4.51
C ASP A 450 -1.53 33.43 4.47
N SER A 451 -2.12 33.65 3.29
CA SER A 451 -3.32 34.47 3.10
C SER A 451 -4.40 33.64 2.43
N VAL A 452 -5.65 33.89 2.81
CA VAL A 452 -6.81 33.27 2.16
C VAL A 452 -7.23 34.17 1.00
N ILE A 453 -7.24 33.62 -0.22
CA ILE A 453 -7.83 34.26 -1.39
C ILE A 453 -9.19 33.63 -1.65
N ILE A 454 -10.21 34.48 -1.81
CA ILE A 454 -11.57 34.08 -2.17
C ILE A 454 -11.95 34.82 -3.44
N LEU A 455 -12.34 34.09 -4.48
CA LEU A 455 -12.88 34.62 -5.72
C LEU A 455 -14.39 34.37 -5.73
N THR A 456 -15.17 35.44 -5.87
CA THR A 456 -16.60 35.38 -6.13
C THR A 456 -16.91 35.76 -7.57
N ASP A 457 -18.18 35.72 -7.94
CA ASP A 457 -18.70 36.24 -9.19
C ASP A 457 -18.63 37.78 -9.30
N ALA A 458 -18.34 38.51 -8.21
CA ALA A 458 -18.31 39.97 -8.16
C ALA A 458 -16.98 40.59 -7.69
N ALA A 459 -16.19 39.89 -6.88
CA ALA A 459 -14.96 40.43 -6.27
C ALA A 459 -13.90 39.36 -5.96
N VAL A 460 -12.67 39.82 -5.73
CA VAL A 460 -11.60 39.06 -5.08
C VAL A 460 -11.43 39.58 -3.66
N TYR A 461 -11.39 38.67 -2.70
CA TYR A 461 -11.08 38.95 -1.30
C TYR A 461 -9.70 38.40 -0.98
N MET A 462 -8.89 39.22 -0.32
CA MET A 462 -7.61 38.82 0.25
C MET A 462 -7.69 38.98 1.77
N CYS A 463 -7.62 37.87 2.50
CA CYS A 463 -7.78 37.85 3.95
C CYS A 463 -6.49 37.41 4.63
N ARG A 464 -6.02 38.18 5.62
CA ARG A 464 -5.00 37.71 6.57
C ARG A 464 -5.70 37.04 7.75
N TYR A 465 -5.44 35.76 7.88
CA TYR A 465 -6.02 34.94 8.94
C TYR A 465 -5.01 34.78 10.08
N ASP A 466 -5.43 35.10 11.31
CA ASP A 466 -4.64 34.86 12.51
C ASP A 466 -4.95 33.45 13.03
N TYR A 467 -3.99 32.55 12.86
CA TYR A 467 -4.11 31.15 13.27
C TYR A 467 -4.06 30.94 14.79
N GLN A 468 -3.52 31.90 15.56
CA GLN A 468 -3.51 31.79 17.03
C GLN A 468 -4.84 32.24 17.63
N LEU A 469 -5.48 33.23 17.00
CA LEU A 469 -6.75 33.78 17.45
C LEU A 469 -7.97 33.22 16.69
N GLU A 470 -7.73 32.32 15.74
CA GLU A 470 -8.74 31.68 14.87
C GLU A 470 -9.73 32.69 14.26
N LYS A 471 -9.21 33.82 13.76
CA LYS A 471 -10.03 34.91 13.21
C LYS A 471 -9.38 35.62 12.04
N VAL A 472 -10.20 36.26 11.22
CA VAL A 472 -9.74 37.19 10.19
C VAL A 472 -9.24 38.47 10.86
N HIS A 473 -7.93 38.72 10.76
CA HIS A 473 -7.30 39.92 11.30
C HIS A 473 -7.62 41.14 10.44
N GLU A 474 -7.45 41.00 9.14
CA GLU A 474 -7.74 42.03 8.14
C GLU A 474 -8.16 41.37 6.82
N PHE A 475 -8.99 42.07 6.05
CA PHE A 475 -9.27 41.68 4.67
C PHE A 475 -9.43 42.88 3.76
N GLN A 476 -9.14 42.64 2.48
CA GLN A 476 -9.32 43.59 1.40
C GLN A 476 -10.25 43.00 0.35
N ARG A 477 -11.28 43.75 -0.02
CA ARG A 477 -12.19 43.41 -1.11
C ARG A 477 -11.86 44.26 -2.34
N ILE A 478 -11.56 43.61 -3.45
CA ILE A 478 -11.27 44.24 -4.74
C ILE A 478 -12.38 43.83 -5.71
N GLY A 479 -13.18 44.78 -6.17
CA GLY A 479 -14.22 44.49 -7.16
C GLY A 479 -13.60 44.04 -8.49
N LEU A 480 -14.18 43.03 -9.16
CA LEU A 480 -13.63 42.51 -10.42
C LEU A 480 -13.50 43.59 -11.50
N ALA A 481 -14.43 44.55 -11.55
CA ALA A 481 -14.39 45.69 -12.46
C ALA A 481 -13.22 46.67 -12.19
N GLY A 482 -12.64 46.63 -10.99
CA GLY A 482 -11.48 47.44 -10.60
C GLY A 482 -10.14 46.79 -10.92
N ILE A 483 -10.11 45.53 -11.38
CA ILE A 483 -8.88 44.84 -11.77
C ILE A 483 -8.53 45.24 -13.21
N SER A 484 -7.41 45.94 -13.36
CA SER A 484 -6.93 46.46 -14.64
C SER A 484 -6.08 45.44 -15.42
N ARG A 485 -5.33 44.59 -14.72
CA ARG A 485 -4.43 43.60 -15.32
C ARG A 485 -4.15 42.45 -14.36
N VAL A 486 -4.04 41.24 -14.90
CA VAL A 486 -3.56 40.05 -14.19
C VAL A 486 -2.26 39.60 -14.85
N GLN A 487 -1.22 39.38 -14.05
CA GLN A 487 0.02 38.77 -14.50
C GLN A 487 0.19 37.43 -13.78
N HIS A 488 0.61 36.40 -14.49
CA HIS A 488 0.88 35.09 -13.91
C HIS A 488 2.12 34.49 -14.56
N GLY A 489 2.79 33.60 -13.84
CA GLY A 489 3.97 32.92 -14.35
C GLY A 489 4.90 32.49 -13.24
N MET A 490 6.15 32.18 -13.62
CA MET A 490 7.15 31.72 -12.67
C MET A 490 7.43 32.79 -11.61
N TYR A 491 7.30 32.42 -10.35
CA TYR A 491 7.54 33.31 -9.22
C TYR A 491 8.76 32.80 -8.43
N ILE A 492 9.92 33.40 -8.69
CA ILE A 492 11.19 32.94 -8.13
C ILE A 492 11.27 33.32 -6.65
N THR A 493 11.24 32.30 -5.80
CA THR A 493 11.28 32.46 -4.34
C THR A 493 12.70 32.48 -3.77
N ASP A 494 13.65 31.84 -4.45
CA ASP A 494 15.08 31.80 -4.09
C ASP A 494 15.92 31.56 -5.36
N ILE A 495 16.93 32.39 -5.59
CA ILE A 495 17.83 32.27 -6.76
C ILE A 495 18.93 31.23 -6.58
N LEU A 496 19.17 30.77 -5.35
CA LEU A 496 20.17 29.75 -5.02
C LEU A 496 19.60 28.33 -5.08
N ALA A 497 18.28 28.18 -5.21
CA ALA A 497 17.57 26.91 -5.19
C ALA A 497 17.04 26.54 -6.60
N PRO A 498 17.52 25.45 -7.23
CA PRO A 498 17.12 25.09 -8.60
C PRO A 498 15.62 24.84 -8.80
N HIS A 499 14.88 24.44 -7.75
CA HIS A 499 13.43 24.23 -7.81
C HIS A 499 12.63 25.53 -7.68
N SER A 500 13.16 26.55 -7.00
CA SER A 500 12.61 27.91 -6.98
C SER A 500 12.71 28.62 -8.33
N LEU A 501 13.51 28.06 -9.24
CA LEU A 501 13.63 28.45 -10.64
C LEU A 501 12.82 27.54 -11.58
N ASP A 502 12.06 26.58 -11.04
CA ASP A 502 11.20 25.68 -11.81
C ASP A 502 9.78 26.26 -11.95
N ALA A 503 9.42 26.61 -13.18
CA ALA A 503 8.13 27.20 -13.53
C ALA A 503 6.92 26.26 -13.29
N THR A 504 7.15 24.95 -13.12
CA THR A 504 6.08 23.98 -12.82
C THR A 504 5.77 23.87 -11.34
N LEU A 505 6.72 24.24 -10.48
CA LEU A 505 6.61 24.15 -9.02
C LEU A 505 6.35 25.49 -8.36
N ASN A 506 6.86 26.57 -8.95
CA ASN A 506 6.74 27.93 -8.42
C ASN A 506 6.03 28.84 -9.42
N HIS A 507 4.70 28.87 -9.31
CA HIS A 507 3.83 29.67 -10.15
C HIS A 507 3.06 30.68 -9.29
N GLY A 508 3.12 31.96 -9.65
CA GLY A 508 2.47 33.05 -8.93
C GLY A 508 1.51 33.83 -9.80
N VAL A 509 0.69 34.65 -9.15
CA VAL A 509 -0.24 35.59 -9.78
C VAL A 509 -0.06 36.95 -9.11
N VAL A 510 -0.11 38.01 -9.91
CA VAL A 510 -0.03 39.43 -9.50
C VAL A 510 -1.26 40.14 -10.05
N LEU A 511 -1.99 40.83 -9.18
CA LEU A 511 -3.23 41.51 -9.54
C LEU A 511 -3.04 43.03 -9.50
N TYR A 512 -3.16 43.69 -10.66
CA TYR A 512 -3.11 45.15 -10.74
C TYR A 512 -4.54 45.71 -10.71
N TYR A 513 -4.84 46.58 -9.75
CA TYR A 513 -6.17 47.15 -9.57
C TYR A 513 -6.13 48.63 -9.19
N ASP A 514 -7.27 49.31 -9.36
CA ASP A 514 -7.46 50.72 -8.94
C ASP A 514 -7.60 50.79 -7.40
N PRO A 515 -6.78 51.58 -6.68
CA PRO A 515 -6.87 51.74 -5.23
C PRO A 515 -8.26 52.18 -4.74
N VAL A 516 -9.01 52.93 -5.55
CA VAL A 516 -10.38 53.39 -5.21
C VAL A 516 -11.39 52.23 -5.22
N ALA A 517 -11.09 51.16 -5.96
CA ALA A 517 -11.92 49.95 -6.04
C ALA A 517 -11.66 48.97 -4.88
N ALA A 518 -10.63 49.22 -4.05
CA ALA A 518 -10.29 48.39 -2.91
C ALA A 518 -10.87 48.96 -1.60
N LYS A 519 -11.68 48.17 -0.90
CA LYS A 519 -12.13 48.50 0.46
C LYS A 519 -11.34 47.67 1.47
N LEU A 520 -10.60 48.35 2.33
CA LEU A 520 -9.84 47.73 3.42
C LEU A 520 -10.67 47.76 4.70
N ASN A 521 -10.91 46.60 5.31
CA ASN A 521 -11.63 46.48 6.58
C ASN A 521 -10.75 45.70 7.57
N ALA A 522 -10.46 46.30 8.74
CA ALA A 522 -9.69 45.67 9.82
C ALA A 522 -10.62 45.35 11.02
N SER A 523 -10.46 44.19 11.66
CA SER A 523 -11.20 43.85 12.88
C SER A 523 -10.45 44.35 14.12
N THR A 524 -10.87 45.49 14.68
CA THR A 524 -10.23 46.07 15.88
C THR A 524 -10.71 45.38 17.16
N SER A 525 -9.80 44.69 17.84
CA SER A 525 -9.99 44.31 19.25
C SER A 525 -8.73 44.62 20.08
N GLN A 526 -8.37 45.90 20.22
CA GLN A 526 -7.60 46.41 21.37
C GLN A 526 -8.09 47.81 21.73
N GLY A 527 -8.41 48.02 23.02
CA GLY A 527 -8.80 49.32 23.57
C GLY A 527 -7.65 50.34 23.57
N PRO A 528 -7.94 51.63 23.84
CA PRO A 528 -7.04 52.72 23.51
C PRO A 528 -5.83 52.78 24.45
N GLN A 529 -4.63 52.97 23.89
CA GLN A 529 -3.52 53.61 24.60
C GLN A 529 -3.17 54.93 23.91
N PRO A 530 -2.99 56.03 24.67
CA PRO A 530 -2.66 57.33 24.11
C PRO A 530 -1.14 57.46 23.91
N GLY A 531 -0.71 58.03 22.78
CA GLY A 531 0.70 58.37 22.63
C GLY A 531 1.14 58.80 21.23
N ASN A 532 1.09 60.11 21.01
CA ASN A 532 1.89 60.92 20.09
C ASN A 532 1.65 60.83 18.57
N ALA A 533 0.95 61.86 18.10
CA ALA A 533 1.06 62.39 16.76
C ALA A 533 2.45 63.01 16.52
N ALA A 534 3.10 62.60 15.43
CA ALA A 534 3.93 63.47 14.59
C ALA A 534 4.14 62.78 13.22
N ASP A 535 4.04 63.61 12.19
CA ASP A 535 4.52 63.42 10.81
C ASP A 535 3.64 62.63 9.83
N ALA A 536 2.70 63.38 9.26
CA ALA A 536 2.23 63.20 7.89
C ALA A 536 3.26 63.80 6.92
N GLU A 537 3.63 63.05 5.88
CA GLU A 537 3.78 63.49 4.47
C GLU A 537 4.67 62.50 3.68
N SER A 538 4.07 61.76 2.74
CA SER A 538 4.59 61.66 1.36
C SER A 538 3.67 60.78 0.51
N LEU A 539 3.15 61.39 -0.57
CA LEU A 539 2.51 60.72 -1.69
C LEU A 539 3.49 59.75 -2.37
N GLN A 540 3.10 58.50 -2.56
CA GLN A 540 3.46 57.72 -3.75
C GLN A 540 2.32 56.78 -4.14
N ALA A 541 2.02 56.74 -5.44
CA ALA A 541 1.06 55.83 -6.06
C ALA A 541 1.46 54.38 -5.76
N GLY A 542 0.64 53.68 -4.98
CA GLY A 542 0.85 52.28 -4.64
C GLY A 542 0.36 51.36 -5.75
N SER A 543 1.28 50.72 -6.46
CA SER A 543 1.02 49.48 -7.17
C SER A 543 0.93 48.34 -6.16
N VAL A 544 -0.19 47.62 -6.13
CA VAL A 544 -0.38 46.46 -5.25
C VAL A 544 -0.19 45.16 -6.04
N PRO A 545 0.59 44.17 -5.56
CA PRO A 545 0.71 42.85 -6.17
C PRO A 545 -0.28 41.82 -5.64
#